data_AF-U4QZF8-F1
#
_entry.id   AF-U4QZF8-F1
#
_cell.length_a   1.000
_cell.length_b   1.000
_cell.length_c   1.000
_cell.angle_alpha   90.00
_cell.angle_beta   90.00
_cell.angle_gamma   90.00
#
_symmetry.space_group_name_H-M   'P 1'
#
loop_
_entity.id
_entity.type
_entity.pdbx_description
1 polymer ?
#
loop_
_entity_poly.entity_id
_entity_poly.type
_entity_poly.pdbx_seq_one_letter_code
_entity_poly.pdbx_strand_id
1 'polypeptide(L)'
;MNERLKIIRQELGLSQESFGNSINLSRSHIASLENGLRELTDRTISDICRIYNVNENWLRTGKDKMFIQLDREEELSKWAGSLVSPNNDNEFMKKFVYVLSKLDVDDWKVLEKIVTLMAEDKDKG
;
A
#
# COMPACT_ATOMS: atom_id res chain seq x y z
N MET A 1 -0.46 -22.23 4.91
CA MET A 1 0.31 -20.97 4.78
C MET A 1 1.00 -20.88 3.42
N ASN A 2 1.52 -22.00 2.93
CA ASN A 2 2.16 -22.17 1.61
C ASN A 2 1.31 -21.66 0.44
N GLU A 3 0.02 -21.99 0.38
CA GLU A 3 -0.88 -21.46 -0.65
C GLU A 3 -1.04 -19.94 -0.59
N ARG A 4 -1.00 -19.34 0.62
CA ARG A 4 -1.07 -17.88 0.78
C ARG A 4 0.20 -17.18 0.31
N LEU A 5 1.36 -17.82 0.44
CA LEU A 5 2.61 -17.34 -0.16
C LEU A 5 2.48 -17.25 -1.68
N LYS A 6 1.92 -18.28 -2.31
CA LYS A 6 1.68 -18.33 -3.75
C LYS A 6 0.71 -17.24 -4.20
N ILE A 7 -0.37 -17.04 -3.45
CA ILE A 7 -1.34 -15.95 -3.69
C ILE A 7 -0.63 -14.59 -3.65
N ILE A 8 0.14 -14.29 -2.60
CA ILE A 8 0.89 -13.02 -2.49
C ILE A 8 1.75 -12.80 -3.73
N ARG A 9 2.54 -13.81 -4.13
CA ARG A 9 3.41 -13.68 -5.31
C ARG A 9 2.62 -13.41 -6.59
N GLN A 10 1.47 -14.08 -6.76
CA GLN A 10 0.62 -13.92 -7.94
C GLN A 10 -0.04 -12.54 -7.99
N GLU A 11 -0.55 -12.03 -6.86
CA GLU A 11 -1.10 -10.67 -6.75
C GLU A 11 -0.05 -9.60 -7.06
N LEU A 12 1.21 -9.83 -6.70
CA LEU A 12 2.34 -8.96 -7.03
C LEU A 12 2.80 -9.11 -8.49
N GLY A 13 2.27 -10.07 -9.25
CA GLY A 13 2.67 -10.34 -10.64
C GLY A 13 4.10 -10.87 -10.81
N LEU A 14 4.70 -11.45 -9.76
CA LEU A 14 6.11 -11.84 -9.76
C LEU A 14 6.32 -13.32 -10.14
N SER A 15 7.44 -13.60 -10.83
CA SER A 15 7.92 -14.97 -11.01
C SER A 15 8.47 -15.52 -9.69
N GLN A 16 8.53 -16.85 -9.53
CA GLN A 16 9.12 -17.49 -8.34
C GLN A 16 10.59 -17.10 -8.15
N GLU A 17 11.31 -16.84 -9.25
CA GLU A 17 12.70 -16.39 -9.21
C GLU A 17 12.82 -14.95 -8.72
N SER A 18 12.03 -14.03 -9.28
CA SER A 18 12.03 -12.63 -8.85
C SER A 18 11.60 -12.48 -7.38
N PHE A 19 10.58 -13.23 -6.97
CA PHE A 19 10.13 -13.27 -5.57
C PHE A 19 11.17 -13.90 -4.63
N GLY A 20 11.88 -14.95 -5.08
CA GLY A 20 12.96 -15.54 -4.30
C GLY A 20 14.13 -14.58 -4.11
N ASN A 21 14.57 -13.95 -5.19
CA ASN A 21 15.72 -13.04 -5.18
C ASN A 21 15.50 -11.84 -4.23
N SER A 22 14.28 -11.30 -4.14
CA SER A 22 13.98 -10.17 -3.23
C SER A 22 14.12 -10.54 -1.75
N ILE A 23 13.86 -11.80 -1.37
CA ILE A 23 13.94 -12.32 0.00
C ILE A 23 15.15 -13.23 0.22
N ASN A 24 16.15 -13.17 -0.67
CA ASN A 24 17.39 -13.96 -0.62
C ASN A 24 17.18 -15.49 -0.59
N LEU A 25 16.20 -16.00 -1.33
CA LEU A 25 15.92 -17.43 -1.51
C LEU A 25 16.02 -17.82 -2.99
N SER A 26 16.44 -19.06 -3.27
CA SER A 26 16.45 -19.56 -4.64
C SER A 26 15.02 -19.81 -5.15
N ARG A 27 14.83 -19.76 -6.48
CA ARG A 27 13.57 -20.16 -7.13
C ARG A 27 13.09 -21.55 -6.66
N SER A 28 14.01 -22.52 -6.55
CA SER A 28 13.69 -23.89 -6.10
C SER A 28 13.20 -23.93 -4.64
N HIS A 29 13.72 -23.05 -3.79
CA HIS A 29 13.25 -22.93 -2.41
C HIS A 29 11.84 -22.34 -2.37
N ILE A 30 11.56 -21.28 -3.15
CA ILE A 30 10.20 -20.72 -3.28
C ILE A 30 9.21 -21.78 -3.77
N ALA A 31 9.57 -22.55 -4.81
CA ALA A 31 8.72 -23.63 -5.30
C ALA A 31 8.46 -24.70 -4.23
N SER A 32 9.47 -25.06 -3.43
CA SER A 32 9.31 -26.01 -2.32
C SER A 32 8.39 -25.48 -1.22
N LEU A 33 8.50 -24.18 -0.91
CA LEU A 33 7.61 -23.50 0.02
C LEU A 33 6.18 -23.47 -0.53
N GLU A 34 5.94 -23.02 -1.76
CA GLU A 34 4.59 -22.91 -2.33
C GLU A 34 3.86 -24.25 -2.42
N ASN A 35 4.58 -25.35 -2.69
CA ASN A 35 3.99 -26.70 -2.78
C ASN A 35 3.86 -27.40 -1.41
N GLY A 36 4.19 -26.74 -0.30
CA GLY A 36 4.11 -27.34 1.04
C GLY A 36 5.16 -28.41 1.33
N LEU A 37 6.22 -28.51 0.50
CA LEU A 37 7.35 -29.41 0.75
C LEU A 37 8.26 -28.87 1.86
N ARG A 38 8.18 -27.58 2.15
CA ARG A 38 8.88 -26.89 3.24
C ARG A 38 7.94 -25.90 3.92
N GLU A 39 8.14 -25.72 5.22
CA GLU A 39 7.44 -24.71 6.00
C GLU A 39 8.13 -23.35 5.91
N LEU A 40 7.34 -22.27 5.99
CA LEU A 40 7.91 -20.92 6.09
C LEU A 40 8.48 -20.72 7.49
N THR A 41 9.72 -20.25 7.57
CA THR A 41 10.33 -19.83 8.83
C THR A 41 9.84 -18.44 9.24
N ASP A 42 9.90 -18.10 10.53
CA ASP A 42 9.55 -16.75 10.99
C ASP A 42 10.41 -15.67 10.34
N ARG A 43 11.68 -15.96 10.05
CA ARG A 43 12.55 -15.08 9.28
C ARG A 43 11.97 -14.81 7.89
N THR A 44 11.60 -15.86 7.16
CA THR A 44 11.00 -15.73 5.82
C THR A 44 9.69 -14.96 5.85
N ILE A 45 8.84 -15.22 6.86
CA ILE A 45 7.57 -14.49 7.07
C ILE A 45 7.85 -13.01 7.29
N SER A 46 8.79 -12.67 8.19
CA SER A 46 9.17 -11.29 8.47
C SER A 46 9.73 -10.58 7.23
N ASP A 47 10.59 -11.25 6.45
CA ASP A 47 11.12 -10.69 5.20
C ASP A 47 10.00 -10.38 4.19
N ILE A 48 9.05 -11.30 4.00
CA ILE A 48 7.89 -11.10 3.11
C ILE A 48 7.04 -9.93 3.58
N CYS A 49 6.70 -9.88 4.88
CA CYS A 49 5.87 -8.82 5.43
C CYS A 49 6.52 -7.44 5.27
N ARG A 50 7.83 -7.35 5.53
CA ARG A 50 8.60 -6.10 5.39
C ARG A 50 8.73 -5.65 3.94
N ILE A 51 9.02 -6.55 3.01
CA ILE A 51 9.34 -6.19 1.62
C ILE A 51 8.08 -5.90 0.81
N TYR A 52 7.02 -6.66 1.04
CA TYR A 52 5.79 -6.59 0.25
C TYR A 52 4.62 -6.00 1.00
N ASN A 53 4.87 -5.48 2.21
CA ASN A 53 3.85 -4.87 3.05
C ASN A 53 2.65 -5.81 3.28
N VAL A 54 2.94 -7.11 3.42
CA VAL A 54 1.95 -8.15 3.68
C VAL A 54 1.58 -8.12 5.15
N ASN A 55 0.29 -8.26 5.45
CA ASN A 55 -0.19 -8.42 6.82
C ASN A 55 0.19 -9.82 7.33
N GLU A 56 1.01 -9.86 8.38
CA GLU A 56 1.47 -11.12 8.98
C GLU A 56 0.31 -11.97 9.52
N ASN A 57 -0.72 -11.35 10.11
CA ASN A 57 -1.89 -12.08 10.58
C ASN A 57 -2.61 -12.77 9.41
N TRP A 58 -2.70 -12.11 8.27
CA TRP A 58 -3.24 -12.71 7.05
C TRP A 58 -2.37 -13.85 6.54
N LEU A 59 -1.04 -13.68 6.48
CA LEU A 59 -0.15 -14.74 6.01
C LEU A 59 -0.21 -15.98 6.92
N ARG A 60 -0.29 -15.80 8.24
CA ARG A 60 -0.35 -16.92 9.20
C ARG A 60 -1.73 -17.55 9.30
N THR A 61 -2.80 -16.76 9.32
CA THR A 61 -4.16 -17.25 9.65
C THR A 61 -5.14 -17.20 8.49
N GLY A 62 -4.89 -16.38 7.47
CA GLY A 62 -5.83 -16.08 6.37
C GLY A 62 -6.93 -15.08 6.74
N LYS A 63 -6.83 -14.43 7.90
CA LYS A 63 -7.78 -13.41 8.37
C LYS A 63 -7.27 -12.00 8.05
N ASP A 64 -8.17 -11.00 8.02
CA ASP A 64 -7.91 -9.60 7.66
C ASP A 64 -7.54 -9.37 6.17
N LYS A 65 -7.06 -8.17 5.85
CA LYS A 65 -6.59 -7.83 4.50
C LYS A 65 -5.19 -8.38 4.26
N MET A 66 -4.93 -8.85 3.03
CA MET A 66 -3.65 -9.43 2.60
C MET A 66 -2.49 -8.45 2.71
N PHE A 67 -2.67 -7.24 2.21
CA PHE A 67 -1.69 -6.16 2.30
C PHE A 67 -2.10 -5.18 3.39
N ILE A 68 -1.10 -4.65 4.10
CA ILE A 68 -1.29 -3.53 5.00
C ILE A 68 -1.45 -2.27 4.13
N GLN A 69 -2.50 -1.48 4.32
CA GLN A 69 -2.61 -0.18 3.66
C GLN A 69 -1.70 0.79 4.42
N LEU A 70 -0.48 1.01 3.95
CA LEU A 70 0.49 1.87 4.65
C LEU A 70 1.07 3.03 3.83
N ASP A 71 0.87 3.10 2.50
CA ASP A 71 1.43 4.21 1.74
C ASP A 71 0.56 5.48 1.81
N ARG A 72 -0.72 5.41 1.45
CA ARG A 72 -1.55 6.60 1.28
C ARG A 72 -1.88 7.30 2.58
N GLU A 73 -2.18 6.56 3.64
CA GLU A 73 -2.54 7.18 4.93
C GLU A 73 -1.31 7.77 5.63
N GLU A 74 -0.15 7.10 5.52
CA GLU A 74 1.11 7.62 6.08
C GLU A 74 1.64 8.80 5.27
N GLU A 75 1.58 8.74 3.93
CA GLU A 75 1.91 9.86 3.04
C GLU A 75 0.98 11.05 3.26
N LEU A 76 -0.33 10.80 3.35
CA LEU A 76 -1.32 11.85 3.64
C LEU A 76 -1.06 12.46 5.02
N SER A 77 -0.75 11.65 6.03
CA SER A 77 -0.44 12.13 7.38
C SER A 77 0.86 12.95 7.42
N LYS A 78 1.92 12.50 6.74
CA LYS A 78 3.18 13.25 6.62
C LYS A 78 2.98 14.57 5.89
N TRP A 79 2.20 14.57 4.81
CA TRP A 79 1.87 15.79 4.06
C TRP A 79 1.01 16.74 4.90
N ALA A 80 -0.03 16.25 5.58
CA ALA A 80 -0.86 17.06 6.46
C ALA A 80 -0.01 17.68 7.60
N GLY A 81 0.93 16.91 8.16
CA GLY A 81 1.88 17.38 9.16
C GLY A 81 2.82 18.48 8.63
N SER A 82 3.30 18.36 7.39
CA SER A 82 4.13 19.41 6.77
C SER A 82 3.33 20.67 6.43
N LEU A 83 2.02 20.55 6.19
CA LEU A 83 1.14 21.69 5.94
C LEU A 83 0.94 22.57 7.18
N VAL A 84 0.78 21.97 8.36
CA VAL A 84 0.57 22.68 9.63
C VAL A 84 1.88 23.04 10.34
N SER A 85 3.03 22.69 9.75
CA SER A 85 4.34 23.02 10.28
C SER A 85 4.53 24.54 10.40
N PRO A 86 5.10 25.05 11.51
CA PRO A 86 5.42 26.47 11.67
C PRO A 86 6.35 27.02 10.57
N ASN A 87 7.11 26.14 9.92
CA ASN A 87 8.06 26.51 8.86
C ASN A 87 7.43 26.52 7.45
N ASN A 88 6.14 26.19 7.32
CA ASN A 88 5.43 26.26 6.05
C ASN A 88 4.80 27.65 5.90
N ASP A 89 5.17 28.39 4.85
CA ASP A 89 4.71 29.75 4.56
C ASP A 89 3.62 29.79 3.46
N ASN A 90 3.14 28.62 3.00
CA ASN A 90 2.10 28.55 1.97
C ASN A 90 0.70 28.82 2.55
N GLU A 91 0.39 30.10 2.73
CA GLU A 91 -0.89 30.57 3.28
C GLU A 91 -2.10 30.17 2.42
N PHE A 92 -1.93 30.03 1.10
CA PHE A 92 -3.00 29.55 0.24
C PHE A 92 -3.39 28.11 0.56
N MET A 93 -2.43 27.18 0.65
CA MET A 93 -2.74 25.78 0.96
C MET A 93 -3.39 25.65 2.35
N LYS A 94 -2.91 26.39 3.34
CA LYS A 94 -3.50 26.40 4.69
C LYS A 94 -4.95 26.89 4.65
N LYS A 95 -5.21 28.02 3.96
CA LYS A 95 -6.57 28.55 3.80
C LYS A 95 -7.46 27.57 3.04
N PHE A 96 -6.95 26.93 2.00
CA PHE A 96 -7.69 25.96 1.20
C PHE A 96 -8.10 24.75 2.06
N VAL A 97 -7.17 24.12 2.77
CA VAL A 97 -7.48 22.99 3.67
C VAL A 97 -8.41 23.39 4.81
N TYR A 98 -8.27 24.60 5.35
CA TYR A 98 -9.23 25.14 6.32
C TYR A 98 -10.64 25.22 5.73
N VAL A 99 -10.80 25.72 4.50
CA VAL A 99 -12.12 25.75 3.83
C VAL A 99 -12.65 24.34 3.62
N LEU A 100 -11.82 23.38 3.17
CA LEU A 100 -12.23 21.98 3.02
C LEU A 100 -12.77 21.39 4.33
N SER A 101 -12.19 21.76 5.48
CA SER A 101 -12.65 21.30 6.79
C SER A 101 -14.05 21.81 7.20
N LYS A 102 -14.59 22.79 6.48
CA LYS A 102 -15.91 23.41 6.75
C LYS A 102 -17.01 22.94 5.81
N LEU A 103 -16.69 22.13 4.82
CA LEU A 103 -17.63 21.69 3.80
C LEU A 103 -18.58 20.63 4.32
N ASP A 104 -19.82 20.71 3.86
CA ASP A 104 -20.82 19.66 4.09
C ASP A 104 -20.79 18.58 3.00
N VAL A 105 -21.66 17.58 3.14
CA VAL A 105 -21.70 16.43 2.23
C VAL A 105 -22.03 16.83 0.78
N ASP A 106 -22.84 17.86 0.57
CA ASP A 106 -23.24 18.29 -0.76
C ASP A 106 -22.12 19.12 -1.43
N ASP A 107 -21.43 19.96 -0.66
CA ASP A 107 -20.21 20.65 -1.11
C ASP A 107 -19.13 19.65 -1.55
N TRP A 108 -18.93 18.57 -0.79
CA TRP A 108 -17.96 17.52 -1.14
C TRP A 108 -18.31 16.81 -2.45
N LYS A 109 -19.59 16.58 -2.75
CA LYS A 109 -20.03 16.02 -4.04
C LYS A 109 -19.73 16.96 -5.21
N VAL A 110 -19.83 18.28 -5.00
CA VAL A 110 -19.47 19.27 -6.01
C VAL A 110 -17.96 19.24 -6.24
N LEU A 111 -17.16 19.20 -5.18
CA LEU A 111 -15.71 19.09 -5.28
C LEU A 111 -15.24 17.83 -5.99
N GLU A 112 -15.84 16.68 -5.70
CA GLU A 112 -15.52 15.41 -6.38
C GLU A 112 -15.65 15.56 -7.89
N LYS A 113 -16.76 16.15 -8.36
CA LYS A 113 -16.99 16.42 -9.80
C LYS A 113 -15.91 17.32 -10.40
N ILE A 114 -15.52 18.38 -9.70
CA ILE A 114 -14.47 19.29 -10.17
C ILE A 114 -13.14 18.55 -10.31
N VAL A 115 -12.76 17.75 -9.31
CA VAL A 115 -11.51 16.99 -9.32
C VAL A 115 -11.50 15.96 -10.46
N THR A 116 -12.60 15.25 -10.68
CA THR A 116 -12.72 14.29 -11.78
C THR A 116 -12.53 14.98 -13.14
N LEU A 117 -13.20 16.11 -13.38
CA LEU A 117 -13.06 16.87 -14.62
C LEU A 117 -11.61 17.35 -14.85
N MET A 118 -10.95 17.82 -13.79
CA MET A 118 -9.56 18.28 -13.89
C MET A 118 -8.54 17.17 -14.14
N ALA A 119 -8.83 15.94 -13.70
CA ALA A 119 -7.96 14.79 -13.94
C ALA A 119 -8.08 14.32 -15.40
N GLU A 120 -9.30 14.26 -15.94
CA GLU A 120 -9.58 13.83 -17.32
C GLU A 120 -8.96 14.75 -18.39
N ASP A 121 -8.77 16.03 -18.09
CA ASP A 121 -8.15 16.99 -19.01
C ASP A 121 -6.61 16.91 -19.03
N LYS A 122 -5.97 16.37 -17.99
CA LYS A 122 -4.52 16.19 -17.95
C LYS A 122 -4.03 14.95 -18.70
N ASP A 123 -4.88 13.96 -18.89
CA ASP A 123 -4.56 12.72 -19.62
C ASP A 123 -4.71 12.86 -21.16
N LYS A 124 -5.22 14.02 -21.62
CA LYS A 124 -5.42 14.33 -23.06
C LYS A 124 -4.33 15.23 -23.65
N GLY A 125 -3.37 15.69 -22.84
CA GLY A 125 -2.32 16.65 -23.21
C GLY A 125 -0.93 16.05 -23.34
#